data_AF-A0A919V276-F1
#
_entry.id   AF-A0A919V276-F1
#
_cell.length_a   1.000
_cell.length_b   1.000
_cell.length_c   1.000
_cell.angle_alpha   90.00
_cell.angle_beta   90.00
_cell.angle_gamma   90.00
#
_symmetry.space_group_name_H-M   'P 1'
#
loop_
_entity.id
_entity.type
_entity.pdbx_description
1 polymer ?
#
loop_
_entity_poly.entity_id
_entity_poly.type
_entity_poly.pdbx_seq_one_letter_code
_entity_poly.pdbx_strand_id
1 'polypeptide(L)'
;MRRVDAYRKISGVGRPMAAGAEWSQERPSGDRRDDVTETRPAGPHELADVPIAARLARWHELTDRDLHVQAIATLRARGEFDPARHGDADRYPPLTVDEHVELLALGESIARSVRNPAHLDRALQAGVSWREVAGATGGDEQEARRAYQRWADDRHDLYQEYPGTAGGMTDEEHAAATARATAP
;
A
#
# COMPACT_ATOMS: atom_id res chain seq x y z
N MET A 1 26.92 12.58 28.98
CA MET A 1 26.72 11.71 27.80
C MET A 1 26.17 12.59 26.68
N ARG A 2 26.97 12.84 25.64
CA ARG A 2 26.76 13.92 24.64
C ARG A 2 25.98 13.44 23.41
N ARG A 3 25.17 14.36 22.84
CA ARG A 3 24.65 14.34 21.46
C ARG A 3 25.78 14.66 20.44
N VAL A 4 25.42 14.55 19.15
CA VAL A 4 26.13 14.89 17.87
C VAL A 4 27.15 13.80 17.43
N ASP A 5 27.18 13.19 16.24
CA ASP A 5 27.06 13.60 14.82
C ASP A 5 26.56 12.40 13.96
N ALA A 6 25.62 12.50 13.01
CA ALA A 6 25.64 13.13 11.68
C ALA A 6 26.50 12.42 10.60
N TYR A 7 25.79 11.72 9.71
CA TYR A 7 26.03 11.42 8.28
C TYR A 7 27.36 11.90 7.63
N ARG A 8 28.14 10.97 7.05
CA ARG A 8 29.07 11.25 5.94
C ARG A 8 29.48 10.02 5.10
N LYS A 9 29.17 10.09 3.78
CA LYS A 9 29.88 9.59 2.57
C LYS A 9 30.20 8.09 2.47
N ILE A 10 29.73 7.32 1.49
CA ILE A 10 29.96 7.36 0.02
C ILE A 10 31.42 7.64 -0.38
N SER A 11 32.20 6.56 -0.59
CA SER A 11 33.17 6.39 -1.70
C SER A 11 34.00 5.13 -1.45
N GLY A 12 34.09 4.26 -2.46
CA GLY A 12 34.77 2.97 -2.38
C GLY A 12 36.31 3.00 -2.48
N VAL A 13 36.80 1.79 -2.76
CA VAL A 13 38.19 1.37 -3.06
C VAL A 13 39.00 0.90 -1.84
N GLY A 14 39.36 -0.40 -1.84
CA GLY A 14 40.46 -0.94 -1.04
C GLY A 14 40.33 -2.40 -0.59
N ARG A 15 40.50 -3.39 -1.50
CA ARG A 15 40.79 -4.81 -1.19
C ARG A 15 42.27 -4.95 -0.76
N PRO A 16 42.69 -5.97 0.02
CA PRO A 16 43.09 -7.27 -0.58
C PRO A 16 42.71 -8.50 0.31
N MET A 17 42.10 -9.58 -0.20
CA MET A 17 42.70 -10.77 -0.81
C MET A 17 43.98 -11.33 -0.14
N ALA A 18 43.78 -12.37 0.66
CA ALA A 18 44.70 -13.47 0.97
C ALA A 18 43.80 -14.62 1.49
N ALA A 19 43.99 -15.91 1.23
CA ALA A 19 44.86 -16.69 0.36
C ALA A 19 44.25 -18.10 0.29
N GLY A 20 44.39 -18.77 -0.86
CA GLY A 20 44.51 -20.23 -1.04
C GLY A 20 43.50 -21.19 -0.38
N ALA A 21 42.65 -21.81 -1.20
CA ALA A 21 42.45 -23.28 -1.22
C ALA A 21 41.54 -23.67 -2.41
N GLU A 22 42.19 -23.91 -3.54
CA GLU A 22 41.76 -24.80 -4.64
C GLU A 22 42.15 -26.22 -4.13
N TRP A 23 41.34 -27.28 -4.07
CA TRP A 23 40.64 -28.03 -5.11
C TRP A 23 39.75 -29.08 -4.43
N SER A 24 38.54 -29.33 -4.93
CA SER A 24 38.07 -30.71 -5.23
C SER A 24 36.82 -30.65 -6.08
N GLN A 25 36.95 -31.23 -7.27
CA GLN A 25 35.88 -31.51 -8.22
C GLN A 25 35.03 -32.66 -7.69
N GLU A 26 33.75 -32.41 -7.43
CA GLU A 26 32.70 -33.40 -7.62
C GLU A 26 31.55 -32.74 -8.38
N ARG A 27 31.24 -33.28 -9.56
CA ARG A 27 29.98 -33.13 -10.28
C ARG A 27 29.43 -34.54 -10.49
N PRO A 28 28.15 -34.73 -10.83
CA PRO A 28 26.95 -33.96 -10.52
C PRO A 28 25.88 -34.88 -9.88
N SER A 29 25.02 -34.38 -9.00
CA SER A 29 23.79 -35.10 -8.70
C SER A 29 22.64 -34.11 -8.65
N GLY A 30 21.74 -34.29 -9.62
CA GLY A 30 20.57 -33.45 -9.80
C GLY A 30 19.59 -33.65 -8.66
N ASP A 31 19.24 -32.56 -8.01
CA ASP A 31 17.87 -32.25 -7.59
C ASP A 31 17.85 -30.76 -7.23
N ARG A 32 18.07 -29.91 -8.23
CA ARG A 32 17.71 -28.50 -8.09
C ARG A 32 16.25 -28.44 -8.49
N ARG A 33 15.37 -28.75 -7.53
CA ARG A 33 14.02 -28.21 -7.57
C ARG A 33 14.22 -26.71 -7.61
N ASP A 34 13.91 -26.13 -8.75
CA ASP A 34 13.61 -24.72 -8.81
C ASP A 34 12.47 -24.50 -7.82
N ASP A 35 12.84 -24.09 -6.60
CA ASP A 35 11.92 -23.53 -5.65
C ASP A 35 11.49 -22.21 -6.29
N VAL A 36 10.52 -22.32 -7.21
CA VAL A 36 9.73 -21.20 -7.65
C VAL A 36 9.06 -20.74 -6.37
N THR A 37 9.70 -19.79 -5.69
CA THR A 37 9.01 -18.95 -4.73
C THR A 37 7.93 -18.27 -5.56
N GLU A 38 6.78 -18.92 -5.64
CA GLU A 38 5.55 -18.38 -6.18
C GLU A 38 5.41 -17.06 -5.43
N THR A 39 5.76 -15.98 -6.13
CA THR A 39 5.92 -14.67 -5.53
C THR A 39 4.51 -14.21 -5.31
N ARG A 40 3.93 -14.67 -4.18
CA ARG A 40 2.57 -14.39 -3.79
C ARG A 40 2.42 -12.87 -3.86
N PRO A 41 1.38 -12.36 -4.53
CA PRO A 41 1.16 -10.92 -4.62
C PRO A 41 1.08 -10.33 -3.22
N ALA A 42 1.80 -9.22 -3.03
CA ALA A 42 1.96 -8.60 -1.73
C ALA A 42 0.59 -8.21 -1.15
N GLY A 43 0.36 -8.52 0.12
CA GLY A 43 -0.88 -8.16 0.80
C GLY A 43 -0.96 -6.65 1.07
N PRO A 44 -2.16 -6.09 1.33
CA PRO A 44 -2.33 -4.66 1.66
C PRO A 44 -1.46 -4.17 2.83
N HIS A 45 -1.18 -5.06 3.79
CA HIS A 45 -0.34 -4.78 4.96
C HIS A 45 1.16 -4.72 4.62
N GLU A 46 1.64 -5.60 3.73
CA GLU A 46 3.03 -5.60 3.27
C GLU A 46 3.32 -4.36 2.41
N LEU A 47 2.30 -3.85 1.72
CA LEU A 47 2.37 -2.61 0.95
C LEU A 47 2.35 -1.35 1.83
N ALA A 48 2.04 -1.44 3.13
CA ALA A 48 1.95 -0.27 4.00
C ALA A 48 3.30 0.46 4.16
N ASP A 49 4.41 -0.30 4.15
CA ASP A 49 5.77 0.23 4.27
C ASP A 49 6.32 0.82 2.95
N VAL A 50 5.63 0.57 1.83
CA VAL A 50 5.97 1.15 0.54
C VAL A 50 5.45 2.60 0.47
N PRO A 51 6.27 3.57 0.01
CA PRO A 51 5.81 4.95 -0.15
C PRO A 51 4.52 5.04 -0.99
N ILE A 52 3.56 5.85 -0.54
CA ILE A 52 2.26 5.99 -1.21
C ILE A 52 2.39 6.38 -2.69
N ALA A 53 3.39 7.19 -3.03
CA ALA A 53 3.68 7.59 -4.41
C ALA A 53 4.07 6.39 -5.30
N ALA A 54 4.84 5.45 -4.76
CA ALA A 54 5.23 4.24 -5.49
C ALA A 54 4.03 3.29 -5.68
N ARG A 55 3.19 3.15 -4.64
CA ARG A 55 1.93 2.38 -4.75
C ARG A 55 0.99 2.98 -5.78
N LEU A 56 0.80 4.30 -5.77
CA LEU A 56 -0.01 5.02 -6.76
C LEU A 56 0.52 4.83 -8.18
N ALA A 57 1.83 4.97 -8.38
CA ALA A 57 2.44 4.76 -9.69
C ALA A 57 2.18 3.36 -10.24
N ARG A 58 2.36 2.32 -9.41
CA ARG A 58 2.09 0.93 -9.78
C ARG A 58 0.60 0.67 -10.04
N TRP A 59 -0.27 1.22 -9.20
CA TRP A 59 -1.72 1.11 -9.39
C TRP A 59 -2.17 1.76 -10.71
N HIS A 60 -1.63 2.94 -11.05
CA HIS A 60 -1.89 3.60 -12.33
C HIS A 60 -1.40 2.78 -13.51
N GLU A 61 -0.18 2.23 -13.45
CA GLU A 61 0.36 1.36 -14.51
C GLU A 61 -0.57 0.18 -14.82
N LEU A 62 -1.01 -0.54 -13.78
CA LEU A 62 -1.89 -1.70 -13.95
C LEU A 62 -3.29 -1.31 -14.44
N THR A 63 -3.85 -0.22 -13.90
CA THR A 63 -5.18 0.29 -14.30
C THR A 63 -5.17 0.76 -15.75
N ASP A 64 -4.13 1.51 -16.17
CA ASP A 64 -4.01 2.00 -17.53
C ASP A 64 -3.88 0.86 -18.53
N ARG A 65 -3.12 -0.20 -18.20
CA ARG A 65 -3.00 -1.39 -19.04
C ARG A 65 -4.33 -2.15 -19.14
N ASP A 66 -5.04 -2.35 -18.03
CA ASP A 66 -6.36 -3.00 -18.03
C ASP A 66 -7.37 -2.22 -18.89
N LEU A 67 -7.41 -0.89 -18.74
CA LEU A 67 -8.26 -0.01 -19.55
C LEU A 67 -7.95 -0.11 -21.05
N HIS A 68 -6.66 -0.16 -21.43
CA HIS A 68 -6.28 -0.34 -22.85
C HIS A 68 -6.75 -1.69 -23.40
N VAL A 69 -6.57 -2.77 -22.64
CA VAL A 69 -7.02 -4.12 -23.02
C VAL A 69 -8.54 -4.15 -23.21
N GLN A 70 -9.31 -3.57 -22.27
CA GLN A 70 -10.77 -3.51 -22.36
C GLN A 70 -11.25 -2.63 -23.54
N ALA A 71 -10.58 -1.51 -23.79
CA ALA A 71 -10.91 -0.64 -24.93
C ALA A 71 -10.68 -1.35 -26.27
N ILE A 72 -9.54 -2.03 -26.43
CA ILE A 72 -9.24 -2.81 -27.64
C ILE A 72 -10.24 -3.97 -27.80
N ALA A 73 -10.54 -4.69 -26.73
CA ALA A 73 -11.53 -5.78 -26.76
C ALA A 73 -12.92 -5.27 -27.20
N THR A 74 -13.33 -4.11 -26.69
CA THR A 74 -14.61 -3.46 -27.07
C THR A 74 -14.63 -3.07 -28.55
N LEU A 75 -13.56 -2.46 -29.06
CA LEU A 75 -13.44 -2.09 -30.48
C LEU A 75 -13.46 -3.33 -31.39
N ARG A 76 -12.75 -4.40 -31.01
CA ARG A 76 -12.74 -5.66 -31.75
C ARG A 76 -14.12 -6.30 -31.77
N ALA A 77 -14.84 -6.31 -30.64
CA ALA A 77 -16.19 -6.86 -30.55
C ALA A 77 -17.20 -6.11 -31.46
N ARG A 78 -16.97 -4.82 -31.72
CA ARG A 78 -17.78 -4.00 -32.63
C ARG A 78 -17.31 -4.04 -34.09
N GLY A 79 -16.18 -4.67 -34.37
CA GLY A 79 -15.55 -4.63 -35.70
C GLY A 79 -14.96 -3.25 -36.06
N GLU A 80 -14.74 -2.38 -35.07
CA GLU A 80 -14.25 -1.00 -35.24
C GLU A 80 -12.73 -0.90 -35.04
N PHE A 81 -12.07 -1.99 -34.65
CA PHE A 81 -10.63 -1.99 -34.41
C PHE A 81 -9.83 -1.84 -35.72
N ASP A 82 -9.22 -0.67 -35.87
CA ASP A 82 -8.25 -0.33 -36.91
C ASP A 82 -6.83 -0.18 -36.32
N PRO A 83 -5.86 -1.05 -36.65
CA PRO A 83 -4.48 -0.95 -36.17
C PRO A 83 -3.76 0.36 -36.56
N ALA A 84 -4.11 0.96 -37.70
CA ALA A 84 -3.50 2.22 -38.14
C ALA A 84 -3.96 3.40 -37.27
N ARG A 85 -5.14 3.30 -36.65
CA ARG A 85 -5.71 4.33 -35.77
C ARG A 85 -5.48 4.05 -34.29
N HIS A 86 -5.54 2.79 -33.89
CA HIS A 86 -5.50 2.38 -32.48
C HIS A 86 -4.13 1.84 -32.04
N GLY A 87 -3.19 1.69 -32.98
CA GLY A 87 -1.84 1.24 -32.71
C GLY A 87 -1.72 -0.27 -32.51
N ASP A 88 -0.60 -0.68 -31.91
CA ASP A 88 -0.29 -2.07 -31.62
C ASP A 88 -1.07 -2.56 -30.39
N ALA A 89 -2.00 -3.47 -30.62
CA ALA A 89 -2.81 -4.08 -29.56
C ALA A 89 -2.00 -5.04 -28.68
N ASP A 90 -0.90 -5.59 -29.18
CA ASP A 90 -0.08 -6.56 -28.44
C ASP A 90 0.90 -5.86 -27.49
N ARG A 91 1.02 -4.53 -27.60
CA ARG A 91 1.79 -3.69 -26.67
C ARG A 91 1.26 -3.75 -25.24
N TYR A 92 0.00 -4.07 -25.04
CA TYR A 92 -0.66 -4.13 -23.74
C TYR A 92 -1.23 -5.53 -23.51
N PRO A 93 -0.43 -6.48 -23.01
CA PRO A 93 -0.96 -7.79 -22.66
C PRO A 93 -2.00 -7.67 -21.54
N PRO A 94 -3.03 -8.53 -21.51
CA PRO A 94 -3.95 -8.62 -20.39
C PRO A 94 -3.22 -8.82 -19.06
N LEU A 95 -3.80 -8.32 -17.96
CA LEU A 95 -3.25 -8.56 -16.63
C LEU A 95 -3.26 -10.06 -16.32
N THR A 96 -2.22 -10.53 -15.63
CA THR A 96 -2.24 -11.86 -15.02
C THR A 96 -3.16 -11.90 -13.80
N VAL A 97 -3.45 -13.10 -13.29
CA VAL A 97 -4.20 -13.27 -12.04
C VAL A 97 -3.53 -12.54 -10.88
N ASP A 98 -2.21 -12.68 -10.76
CA ASP A 98 -1.44 -12.05 -9.69
C ASP A 98 -1.49 -10.52 -9.78
N GLU A 99 -1.45 -9.97 -11.00
CA GLU A 99 -1.55 -8.53 -11.22
C GLU A 99 -2.95 -7.98 -10.93
N HIS A 100 -4.00 -8.77 -11.16
CA HIS A 100 -5.35 -8.40 -10.70
C HIS A 100 -5.44 -8.38 -9.16
N VAL A 101 -4.82 -9.35 -8.49
CA VAL A 101 -4.77 -9.36 -7.01
C VAL A 101 -3.92 -8.19 -6.50
N GLU A 102 -2.78 -7.90 -7.14
CA GLU A 102 -1.92 -6.76 -6.84
C GLU A 102 -2.69 -5.45 -6.99
N LEU A 103 -3.45 -5.27 -8.08
CA LEU A 103 -4.27 -4.09 -8.33
C LEU A 103 -5.29 -3.86 -7.20
N LEU A 104 -5.97 -4.91 -6.74
CA LEU A 104 -6.91 -4.85 -5.62
C LEU A 104 -6.21 -4.51 -4.30
N ALA A 105 -5.06 -5.14 -4.03
CA ALA A 105 -4.28 -4.90 -2.82
C ALA A 105 -3.73 -3.47 -2.76
N LEU A 106 -3.22 -2.96 -3.89
CA LEU A 106 -2.77 -1.58 -4.04
C LEU A 106 -3.92 -0.59 -3.84
N GLY A 107 -5.07 -0.84 -4.47
CA GLY A 107 -6.26 0.00 -4.33
C GLY A 107 -6.70 0.13 -2.87
N GLU A 108 -6.77 -0.99 -2.16
CA GLU A 108 -7.11 -1.00 -0.73
C GLU A 108 -6.04 -0.31 0.13
N SER A 109 -4.76 -0.58 -0.12
CA SER A 109 -3.64 0.03 0.61
C SER A 109 -3.60 1.57 0.44
N ILE A 110 -3.84 2.05 -0.79
CA ILE A 110 -3.95 3.48 -1.11
C ILE A 110 -5.18 4.07 -0.41
N ALA A 111 -6.34 3.41 -0.50
CA ALA A 111 -7.57 3.86 0.12
C ALA A 111 -7.41 4.05 1.63
N ARG A 112 -6.80 3.08 2.35
CA ARG A 112 -6.50 3.21 3.79
C ARG A 112 -5.54 4.34 4.11
N SER A 113 -4.58 4.60 3.23
CA SER A 113 -3.58 5.66 3.43
C SER A 113 -4.19 7.05 3.31
N VAL A 114 -5.12 7.25 2.36
CA VAL A 114 -5.76 8.56 2.13
C VAL A 114 -6.98 8.76 3.03
N ARG A 115 -7.74 7.70 3.32
CA ARG A 115 -8.84 7.70 4.30
C ARG A 115 -8.33 7.43 5.70
N ASN A 116 -7.24 8.10 6.09
CA ASN A 116 -6.68 7.94 7.42
C ASN A 116 -7.63 8.59 8.45
N PRO A 117 -8.22 7.82 9.39
CA PRO A 117 -9.16 8.39 10.34
C PRO A 117 -8.54 9.42 11.31
N ALA A 118 -7.20 9.50 11.40
CA ALA A 118 -6.53 10.62 12.07
C ALA A 118 -6.79 11.98 11.39
N HIS A 119 -7.05 12.02 10.09
CA HIS A 119 -7.51 13.24 9.40
C HIS A 119 -8.95 13.59 9.80
N LEU A 120 -9.80 12.58 9.94
CA LEU A 120 -11.16 12.77 10.44
C LEU A 120 -11.15 13.29 11.88
N ASP A 121 -10.33 12.73 12.77
CA ASP A 121 -10.15 13.20 14.14
C ASP A 121 -9.78 14.69 14.20
N ARG A 122 -8.81 15.11 13.39
CA ARG A 122 -8.40 16.52 13.29
C ARG A 122 -9.51 17.40 12.71
N ALA A 123 -10.28 16.92 11.74
CA ALA A 123 -11.41 17.66 11.18
C ALA A 123 -12.51 17.88 12.23
N LEU A 124 -12.84 16.85 13.01
CA LEU A 124 -13.80 16.96 14.11
C LEU A 124 -13.30 17.92 15.20
N GLN A 125 -12.01 17.86 15.55
CA GLN A 125 -11.39 18.82 16.48
C GLN A 125 -11.42 20.26 15.95
N ALA A 126 -11.36 20.45 14.63
CA ALA A 126 -11.52 21.76 13.99
C ALA A 126 -12.98 22.22 13.88
N GLY A 127 -13.95 21.42 14.35
CA GLY A 127 -15.37 21.77 14.38
C GLY A 127 -16.17 21.35 13.15
N VAL A 128 -15.61 20.51 12.26
CA VAL A 128 -16.38 19.92 11.16
C VAL A 128 -17.45 19.00 11.74
N SER A 129 -18.71 19.18 11.31
CA SER A 129 -19.83 18.36 11.76
C SER A 129 -19.86 16.98 11.07
N TRP A 130 -20.49 16.00 11.71
CA TRP A 130 -20.70 14.67 11.11
C TRP A 130 -21.43 14.72 9.77
N ARG A 131 -22.38 15.65 9.62
CA ARG A 131 -23.08 15.92 8.35
C ARG A 131 -22.15 16.38 7.25
N GLU A 132 -21.20 17.27 7.56
CA GLU A 132 -20.19 17.73 6.59
C GLU A 132 -19.21 16.62 6.23
N VAL A 133 -18.82 15.78 7.20
CA VAL A 133 -18.01 14.58 6.96
C VAL A 133 -18.73 13.62 6.00
N ALA A 134 -20.00 13.30 6.28
CA ALA A 134 -20.80 12.42 5.44
C ALA A 134 -20.95 13.00 4.02
N GLY A 135 -21.23 14.30 3.91
CA GLY A 135 -21.29 14.99 2.62
C GLY A 135 -19.97 14.95 1.85
N ALA A 136 -18.82 15.15 2.52
CA ALA A 136 -17.51 15.13 1.89
C ALA A 136 -17.05 13.72 1.48
N THR A 137 -17.47 12.69 2.21
CA THR A 137 -17.10 11.29 1.97
C THR A 137 -18.10 10.54 1.09
N GLY A 138 -19.25 11.16 0.77
CA GLY A 138 -20.32 10.56 -0.01
C GLY A 138 -21.05 9.42 0.72
N GLY A 139 -21.01 9.42 2.05
CA GLY A 139 -21.49 8.32 2.90
C GLY A 139 -22.60 8.72 3.87
N ASP A 140 -22.86 7.80 4.81
CA ASP A 140 -23.79 7.93 5.92
C ASP A 140 -23.09 8.46 7.18
N GLU A 141 -23.74 9.37 7.93
CA GLU A 141 -23.19 9.89 9.20
C GLU A 141 -22.95 8.78 10.22
N GLN A 142 -23.86 7.81 10.31
CA GLN A 142 -23.73 6.71 11.27
C GLN A 142 -22.57 5.77 10.89
N GLU A 143 -22.38 5.52 9.60
CA GLU A 143 -21.26 4.74 9.08
C GLU A 143 -19.94 5.44 9.36
N ALA A 144 -19.86 6.75 9.12
CA ALA A 144 -18.68 7.55 9.45
C ALA A 144 -18.36 7.49 10.96
N ARG A 145 -19.37 7.61 11.82
CA ARG A 145 -19.21 7.49 13.28
C ARG A 145 -18.74 6.09 13.70
N ARG A 146 -19.35 5.03 13.17
CA ARG A 146 -18.93 3.64 13.45
C ARG A 146 -17.50 3.38 13.00
N ALA A 147 -17.10 3.89 11.84
CA ALA A 147 -15.73 3.75 11.34
C ALA A 147 -14.72 4.53 12.21
N TYR A 148 -15.08 5.75 12.62
CA TYR A 148 -14.28 6.55 13.54
C TYR A 148 -14.12 5.90 14.92
N GLN A 149 -15.20 5.33 15.46
CA GLN A 149 -15.16 4.64 16.75
C GLN A 149 -14.26 3.40 16.71
N ARG A 150 -14.39 2.55 15.67
CA ARG A 150 -13.48 1.41 15.48
C ARG A 150 -12.02 1.85 15.41
N TRP A 151 -11.74 2.95 14.71
CA TRP A 151 -10.38 3.49 14.68
C TRP A 151 -9.90 3.94 16.06
N ALA A 152 -10.73 4.63 16.84
CA ALA A 152 -10.34 5.05 18.19
C ALA A 152 -10.02 3.82 19.05
N ASP A 153 -10.87 2.79 19.00
CA ASP A 153 -10.67 1.52 19.70
C ASP A 153 -9.36 0.83 19.27
N ASP A 154 -9.12 0.68 17.97
CA ASP A 154 -7.88 0.07 17.43
C ASP A 154 -6.62 0.81 17.89
N ARG A 155 -6.69 2.14 18.03
CA ARG A 155 -5.55 2.97 18.47
C ARG A 155 -5.33 2.88 19.97
N HIS A 156 -6.39 2.71 20.73
CA HIS A 156 -6.32 2.47 22.15
C HIS A 156 -5.73 1.09 22.44
N ASP A 157 -6.23 0.05 21.77
CA ASP A 157 -5.71 -1.32 21.89
C ASP A 157 -4.22 -1.38 21.54
N LEU A 158 -3.82 -0.70 20.45
CA LEU A 158 -2.40 -0.59 20.09
C LEU A 158 -1.55 0.07 21.18
N TYR A 159 -2.09 1.07 21.88
CA TYR A 159 -1.38 1.74 22.97
C TYR A 159 -1.27 0.84 24.21
N GLN A 160 -2.31 0.05 24.52
CA GLN A 160 -2.28 -0.92 25.62
C GLN A 160 -1.25 -2.03 25.36
N GLU A 161 -1.18 -2.52 24.12
CA GLU A 161 -0.24 -3.59 23.75
C GLU A 161 1.21 -3.07 23.65
N TYR A 162 1.40 -1.86 23.11
CA TYR A 162 2.72 -1.25 22.92
C TYR A 162 2.76 0.21 23.40
N PRO A 163 2.86 0.43 24.73
CA PRO A 163 2.87 1.77 25.30
C PRO A 163 3.99 2.65 24.72
N GLY A 164 3.64 3.89 24.37
CA GLY A 164 4.59 4.85 23.79
C GLY A 164 4.88 4.65 22.30
N THR A 165 4.22 3.70 21.63
CA THR A 165 4.29 3.56 20.17
C THR A 165 3.73 4.79 19.49
N ALA A 166 4.44 5.25 18.46
CA ALA A 166 4.02 6.39 17.67
C ALA A 166 2.61 6.16 17.12
N GLY A 167 1.67 6.94 17.66
CA GLY A 167 0.29 6.94 17.22
C GLY A 167 -0.72 6.20 18.11
N GLY A 168 -0.30 5.40 19.08
CA GLY A 168 -1.26 4.85 20.05
C GLY A 168 -2.07 5.96 20.76
N MET A 169 -3.26 5.63 21.23
CA MET A 169 -4.18 6.54 21.92
C MET A 169 -4.26 6.20 23.40
N THR A 170 -3.92 7.16 24.27
CA THR A 170 -4.07 7.03 25.73
C THR A 170 -5.55 6.87 26.13
N ASP A 171 -5.81 6.43 27.36
CA ASP A 171 -7.17 6.33 27.93
C ASP A 171 -7.92 7.67 27.82
N GLU A 172 -7.26 8.79 28.12
CA GLU A 172 -7.86 10.12 28.05
C GLU A 172 -8.21 10.52 26.61
N GLU A 173 -7.30 10.26 25.67
CA GLU A 173 -7.54 10.55 24.25
C GLU A 173 -8.65 9.67 23.66
N HIS A 174 -8.74 8.40 24.10
CA HIS A 174 -9.78 7.46 23.68
C HIS A 174 -11.15 7.85 24.21
N ALA A 175 -11.24 8.27 25.48
CA ALA A 175 -12.47 8.81 26.03
C ALA A 175 -12.94 10.07 25.27
N ALA A 176 -12.01 10.97 24.93
CA ALA A 176 -12.32 12.16 24.15
C ALA A 176 -12.78 11.83 22.72
N ALA A 177 -12.17 10.84 22.06
CA ALA A 177 -12.60 10.35 20.76
C ALA A 177 -14.00 9.72 20.81
N THR A 178 -14.27 8.90 21.82
CA THR A 178 -15.59 8.28 22.05
C THR A 178 -16.68 9.33 22.26
N ALA A 179 -16.40 10.39 23.01
CA ALA A 179 -17.32 11.51 23.18
C ALA A 179 -17.61 12.23 21.85
N ARG A 180 -16.60 12.43 20.98
CA ARG A 180 -16.81 13.04 19.65
C ARG A 180 -17.65 12.14 18.74
N ALA A 181 -17.47 10.82 18.79
CA ALA A 181 -18.24 9.85 18.01
C ALA A 181 -19.76 9.93 18.28
N THR A 182 -20.13 10.33 19.50
CA THR A 182 -21.52 10.41 19.97
C THR A 182 -22.08 11.84 19.98
N ALA A 183 -21.24 12.85 19.73
CA ALA A 183 -21.65 14.25 19.65
C ALA A 183 -22.67 14.49 18.52
N PRO A 184 -23.64 15.40 18.67
CA PRO A 184 -24.65 15.66 17.64
C PRO A 184 -24.07 16.04 16.28
#